data_AF-A0AAE0ZAD3-F1
#
_entry.id   AF-A0AAE0ZAD3-F1
#
_cell.length_a   1.000
_cell.length_b   1.000
_cell.length_c   1.000
_cell.angle_alpha   90.00
_cell.angle_beta   90.00
_cell.angle_gamma   90.00
#
_symmetry.space_group_name_H-M   'P 1'
#
loop_
_entity.id
_entity.type
_entity.pdbx_description
1 polymer ?
#
loop_
_entity_poly.entity_id
_entity_poly.type
_entity_poly.pdbx_seq_one_letter_code
_entity_poly.pdbx_strand_id
1 'polypeptide(L)'
;MHLVRIHKNEDEVKQAMRLPRRDRLQRFNNIKKKGILYYNIGLKSEGKELLCERRQGSERGLAMCLGCKGFYSKRRIGKHRKSCKQNLGVSQGTLCSSFVTEASVMNADEFEIEIVQKFKDDIPGNLCKKDPTIIKLGRKLWAKSARKERRIIMNDMRLFGRLLLEVQKVAHDDNLTGADLLDRVNFEQLSKAIINLTSNEHGHLKAGLKLAIGYILKKSIKVMNGHYIQENKMKESEEVHRFSALLELNWEFIFFNARLKCEQRRQNLRKPADMPVEDDILVFRNFVTDEPKKMISDPYHKHDMHDFVLLRNLLVAKLTLFNARRGGEPARLLHTECEEAQKRE
;
A
#
# COMPACT_ATOMS: atom_id res chain seq x y z
N MET A 1 -25.17 36.96 5.19
CA MET A 1 -24.67 35.66 4.66
C MET A 1 -25.54 35.27 3.48
N HIS A 2 -24.97 34.97 2.31
CA HIS A 2 -25.69 34.72 1.04
C HIS A 2 -26.82 33.69 1.17
N LEU A 3 -26.56 32.55 1.84
CA LEU A 3 -27.56 31.49 2.10
C LEU A 3 -28.85 32.03 2.76
N VAL A 4 -28.72 32.95 3.73
CA VAL A 4 -29.85 33.51 4.46
C VAL A 4 -30.60 34.57 3.65
N ARG A 5 -29.92 35.23 2.70
CA ARG A 5 -30.52 36.30 1.90
C ARG A 5 -31.21 35.77 0.64
N ILE A 6 -30.59 34.79 -0.02
CA ILE A 6 -31.03 34.27 -1.32
C ILE A 6 -31.79 32.94 -1.15
N HIS A 7 -31.24 32.01 -0.39
CA HIS A 7 -31.77 30.64 -0.25
C HIS A 7 -32.65 30.45 1.00
N LYS A 8 -33.25 31.53 1.51
CA LYS A 8 -34.05 31.51 2.76
C LYS A 8 -35.24 30.54 2.72
N ASN A 9 -35.72 30.23 1.53
CA ASN A 9 -36.89 29.40 1.31
C ASN A 9 -36.57 27.90 1.22
N GLU A 10 -35.29 27.53 1.06
CA GLU A 10 -34.87 26.13 1.02
C GLU A 10 -34.99 25.49 2.41
N ASP A 11 -35.50 24.26 2.46
CA ASP A 11 -35.80 23.59 3.74
C ASP A 11 -34.54 23.32 4.57
N GLU A 12 -33.42 22.97 3.94
CA GLU A 12 -32.13 22.81 4.63
C GLU A 12 -31.66 24.11 5.30
N VAL A 13 -31.91 25.27 4.67
CA VAL A 13 -31.54 26.60 5.19
C VAL A 13 -32.50 27.02 6.31
N LYS A 14 -33.80 26.78 6.16
CA LYS A 14 -34.80 27.03 7.22
C LYS A 14 -34.49 26.22 8.48
N GLN A 15 -34.20 24.92 8.33
CA GLN A 15 -33.85 24.05 9.45
C GLN A 15 -32.57 24.51 10.15
N ALA A 16 -31.56 24.96 9.39
CA ALA A 16 -30.34 25.50 9.97
C ALA A 16 -30.57 26.79 10.75
N MET A 17 -31.44 27.69 10.25
CA MET A 17 -31.76 28.96 10.92
C MET A 17 -32.40 28.79 12.29
N ARG A 18 -33.09 27.68 12.54
CA ARG A 18 -33.71 27.34 13.85
C ARG A 18 -32.68 26.93 14.92
N LEU A 19 -31.45 26.64 14.54
CA LEU A 19 -30.42 26.17 15.47
C LEU A 19 -29.68 27.32 16.17
N PRO A 20 -29.07 27.06 17.35
CA PRO A 20 -28.13 27.97 17.99
C PRO A 20 -26.98 28.36 17.05
N ARG A 21 -26.37 29.54 17.28
CA ARG A 21 -25.37 30.15 16.37
C ARG A 21 -24.27 29.17 15.94
N ARG A 22 -23.74 28.37 16.87
CA ARG A 22 -22.65 27.41 16.63
C ARG A 22 -23.08 26.32 15.64
N ASP A 23 -24.20 25.67 15.91
CA ASP A 23 -24.70 24.54 15.11
C ASP A 23 -25.25 25.02 13.77
N ARG A 24 -25.86 26.20 13.74
CA ARG A 24 -26.28 26.89 12.51
C ARG A 24 -25.09 27.11 11.57
N LEU A 25 -23.98 27.63 12.09
CA LEU A 25 -22.77 27.86 11.30
C LEU A 25 -22.19 26.55 10.77
N GLN A 26 -22.21 25.49 11.58
CA GLN A 26 -21.79 24.15 11.16
C GLN A 26 -22.69 23.61 10.04
N ARG A 27 -24.01 23.75 10.16
CA ARG A 27 -24.98 23.29 9.15
C ARG A 27 -24.83 24.05 7.83
N PHE A 28 -24.63 25.37 7.88
CA PHE A 28 -24.30 26.18 6.69
C PHE A 28 -22.98 25.79 6.03
N ASN A 29 -21.96 25.41 6.80
CA ASN A 29 -20.72 24.87 6.23
C ASN A 29 -20.96 23.53 5.53
N ASN A 30 -21.82 22.66 6.07
CA ASN A 30 -22.16 21.40 5.41
C ASN A 30 -22.91 21.63 4.09
N ILE A 31 -23.87 22.57 4.05
CA ILE A 31 -24.58 22.94 2.81
C ILE A 31 -23.58 23.42 1.74
N LYS A 32 -22.65 24.31 2.10
CA LYS A 32 -21.61 24.78 1.17
C LYS A 32 -20.74 23.64 0.65
N LYS A 33 -20.28 22.73 1.52
CA LYS A 33 -19.48 21.56 1.11
C LYS A 33 -20.25 20.63 0.19
N LYS A 34 -21.55 20.41 0.45
CA LYS A 34 -22.45 19.62 -0.41
C LYS A 34 -22.58 20.27 -1.80
N GLY A 35 -22.79 21.58 -1.86
CA GLY A 35 -22.82 22.31 -3.14
C GLY A 35 -21.49 22.22 -3.92
N ILE A 36 -20.36 22.43 -3.23
CA ILE A 36 -19.02 22.28 -3.84
C ILE A 36 -18.79 20.86 -4.36
N LEU A 37 -19.24 19.85 -3.62
CA LEU A 37 -19.13 18.46 -4.03
C LEU A 37 -19.87 18.19 -5.35
N TYR A 38 -21.15 18.57 -5.44
CA TYR A 38 -21.92 18.38 -6.67
C TYR A 38 -21.28 19.11 -7.86
N TYR A 39 -20.85 20.35 -7.64
CA TYR A 39 -20.16 21.11 -8.67
C TYR A 39 -18.84 20.46 -9.10
N ASN A 40 -18.06 19.96 -8.15
CA ASN A 40 -16.79 19.28 -8.43
C ASN A 40 -16.96 17.95 -9.16
N ILE A 41 -18.05 17.22 -8.93
CA ILE A 41 -18.37 16.02 -9.71
C ILE A 41 -18.52 16.39 -11.20
N GLY A 42 -19.24 17.47 -11.50
CA GLY A 42 -19.40 17.99 -12.87
C GLY A 42 -18.10 18.53 -13.48
N LEU A 43 -17.34 19.34 -12.74
CA LEU A 43 -16.05 19.84 -13.21
C LEU A 43 -15.07 18.71 -13.54
N LYS A 44 -15.12 17.62 -12.78
CA LYS A 44 -14.23 16.49 -13.01
C LYS A 44 -14.56 15.77 -14.32
N SER A 45 -15.84 15.59 -14.66
CA SER A 45 -16.23 15.03 -15.97
C SER A 45 -15.73 15.89 -17.13
N GLU A 46 -15.59 17.21 -16.92
CA GLU A 46 -15.05 18.16 -17.89
C GLU A 46 -13.52 18.30 -17.84
N GLY A 47 -12.84 17.56 -16.97
CA GLY A 47 -11.38 17.64 -16.78
C GLY A 47 -10.88 18.96 -16.18
N LYS A 48 -11.75 19.74 -15.54
CA LYS A 48 -11.44 21.05 -14.96
C LYS A 48 -10.95 20.97 -13.52
N GLU A 49 -10.29 22.04 -13.07
CA GLU A 49 -9.77 22.14 -11.70
C GLU A 49 -10.90 22.22 -10.67
N LEU A 50 -10.84 21.38 -9.64
CA LEU A 50 -11.87 21.29 -8.61
C LEU A 50 -11.87 22.52 -7.68
N LEU A 51 -13.05 22.93 -7.21
CA LEU A 51 -13.22 23.99 -6.24
C LEU A 51 -12.99 23.52 -4.80
N CYS A 52 -12.58 24.45 -3.93
CA CYS A 52 -12.54 24.27 -2.48
C CYS A 52 -13.00 25.55 -1.77
N GLU A 53 -13.48 25.43 -0.52
CA GLU A 53 -14.10 26.55 0.23
C GLU A 53 -13.19 27.77 0.42
N ARG A 54 -11.87 27.57 0.40
CA ARG A 54 -10.87 28.65 0.50
C ARG A 54 -9.79 28.34 -0.52
N ARG A 55 -9.43 29.28 -1.39
CA ARG A 55 -8.23 29.13 -2.24
C ARG A 55 -7.01 28.94 -1.32
N GLN A 56 -6.41 27.76 -1.34
CA GLN A 56 -5.25 27.41 -0.50
C GLN A 56 -3.91 27.61 -1.24
N GLY A 57 -3.90 28.46 -2.27
CA GLY A 57 -2.77 28.65 -3.20
C GLY A 57 -2.97 27.91 -4.52
N SER A 58 -1.99 28.01 -5.42
CA SER A 58 -1.93 27.33 -6.74
C SER A 58 -1.49 25.86 -6.64
N GLU A 59 -1.69 25.21 -5.48
CA GLU A 59 -1.23 23.84 -5.27
C GLU A 59 -2.05 22.84 -6.11
N ARG A 60 -1.37 22.14 -7.01
CA ARG A 60 -1.93 21.03 -7.79
C ARG A 60 -2.31 19.87 -6.88
N GLY A 61 -3.60 19.70 -6.63
CA GLY A 61 -4.16 18.47 -6.06
C GLY A 61 -4.99 18.69 -4.80
N LEU A 62 -6.29 18.54 -4.96
CA LEU A 62 -7.25 18.49 -3.87
C LEU A 62 -7.55 17.04 -3.47
N ALA A 63 -7.96 16.88 -2.22
CA ALA A 63 -8.43 15.64 -1.66
C ALA A 63 -9.69 15.91 -0.84
N MET A 64 -10.69 15.06 -0.97
CA MET A 64 -11.97 15.18 -0.30
C MET A 64 -11.96 14.35 0.99
N CYS A 65 -12.37 14.95 2.11
CA CYS A 65 -12.62 14.23 3.36
C CYS A 65 -13.92 13.42 3.25
N LEU A 66 -13.89 12.11 3.53
CA LEU A 66 -15.10 11.27 3.46
C LEU A 66 -16.12 11.58 4.56
N GLY A 67 -15.66 12.03 5.74
CA GLY A 67 -16.55 12.38 6.84
C GLY A 67 -17.35 13.66 6.57
N CYS A 68 -16.67 14.76 6.20
CA CYS A 68 -17.34 16.06 6.00
C CYS A 68 -17.61 16.45 4.54
N LYS A 69 -17.16 15.63 3.57
CA LYS A 69 -17.25 15.88 2.13
C LYS A 69 -16.59 17.19 1.66
N GLY A 70 -15.73 17.77 2.50
CA GLY A 70 -14.98 18.99 2.19
C GLY A 70 -13.71 18.69 1.38
N PHE A 71 -13.35 19.60 0.48
CA PHE A 71 -12.14 19.53 -0.33
C PHE A 71 -11.02 20.35 0.32
N TYR A 72 -9.84 19.74 0.44
CA TYR A 72 -8.66 20.31 1.08
C TYR A 72 -7.42 20.01 0.24
N SER A 73 -6.36 20.81 0.34
CA SER A 73 -5.10 20.46 -0.31
C SER A 73 -4.52 19.15 0.24
N LYS A 74 -3.82 18.38 -0.59
CA LYS A 74 -3.16 17.12 -0.18
C LYS A 74 -2.25 17.30 1.04
N ARG A 75 -1.67 18.49 1.25
CA ARG A 75 -0.84 18.83 2.42
C ARG A 75 -1.65 19.01 3.70
N ARG A 76 -2.86 19.57 3.61
CA ARG A 76 -3.67 19.95 4.78
C ARG A 76 -4.69 18.88 5.18
N ILE A 77 -5.08 18.00 4.25
CA ILE A 77 -6.10 16.98 4.49
C ILE A 77 -5.76 16.04 5.66
N GLY A 78 -4.47 15.71 5.85
CA GLY A 78 -4.02 14.88 6.97
C GLY A 78 -4.27 15.53 8.33
N LYS A 79 -4.02 16.84 8.47
CA LYS A 79 -4.32 17.59 9.70
C LYS A 79 -5.83 17.73 9.91
N HIS A 80 -6.57 18.00 8.84
CA HIS A 80 -8.03 18.09 8.91
C HIS A 80 -8.67 16.78 9.38
N ARG A 81 -8.20 15.63 8.85
CA ARG A 81 -8.72 14.31 9.23
C ARG A 81 -8.70 14.10 10.75
N LYS A 82 -7.61 14.49 11.42
CA LYS A 82 -7.44 14.34 12.87
C LYS A 82 -8.42 15.17 13.71
N SER A 83 -8.92 16.28 13.18
CA SER A 83 -9.83 17.20 13.90
C SER A 83 -11.27 17.20 13.35
N CYS A 84 -11.55 16.40 12.33
CA CYS A 84 -12.85 16.36 11.68
C CYS A 84 -13.85 15.56 12.54
N LYS A 85 -14.78 16.27 13.19
CA LYS A 85 -15.84 15.66 14.03
C LYS A 85 -16.75 14.68 13.27
N GLN A 86 -16.88 14.85 11.96
CA GLN A 86 -17.69 13.97 11.10
C GLN A 86 -16.92 12.75 10.59
N ASN A 87 -15.64 12.60 10.97
CA ASN A 87 -14.78 11.46 10.64
C ASN A 87 -14.81 10.37 11.73
N LEU A 88 -15.62 10.56 12.78
CA LEU A 88 -15.76 9.64 13.91
C LEU A 88 -16.72 8.45 13.60
N GLY A 89 -17.21 8.31 12.36
CA GLY A 89 -18.11 7.25 11.91
C GLY A 89 -17.57 6.42 10.73
N VAL A 90 -18.44 5.57 10.17
CA VAL A 90 -18.20 4.45 9.22
C VAL A 90 -17.31 4.77 8.00
N SER A 91 -17.14 6.03 7.61
CA SER A 91 -16.35 6.43 6.43
C SER A 91 -15.02 7.10 6.81
N GLN A 92 -14.13 6.35 7.44
CA GLN A 92 -12.78 6.83 7.73
C GLN A 92 -11.94 6.91 6.46
N GLY A 93 -11.69 8.11 5.93
CA GLY A 93 -10.75 8.23 4.82
C GLY A 93 -10.78 9.55 4.06
N THR A 94 -10.07 9.53 2.94
CA THR A 94 -9.92 10.65 2.03
C THR A 94 -10.00 10.12 0.62
N LEU A 95 -10.77 10.77 -0.24
CA LEU A 95 -10.78 10.50 -1.68
C LEU A 95 -9.86 11.48 -2.39
N CYS A 96 -8.90 10.98 -3.16
CA CYS A 96 -8.12 11.82 -4.07
C CYS A 96 -9.03 12.42 -5.15
N SER A 97 -8.75 13.67 -5.59
CA SER A 97 -9.54 14.36 -6.62
C SER A 97 -9.80 13.52 -7.87
N SER A 98 -8.78 12.74 -8.29
CA SER A 98 -8.86 11.83 -9.44
C SER A 98 -9.89 10.72 -9.30
N PHE A 99 -10.39 10.42 -8.09
CA PHE A 99 -11.35 9.36 -7.81
C PHE A 99 -12.71 9.86 -7.33
N VAL A 100 -12.91 11.17 -7.20
CA VAL A 100 -14.22 11.73 -6.84
C VAL A 100 -15.24 11.51 -7.96
N THR A 101 -16.19 10.62 -7.76
CA THR A 101 -17.38 10.39 -8.59
C THR A 101 -18.60 10.25 -7.69
N GLU A 102 -19.81 10.43 -8.23
CA GLU A 102 -21.05 10.27 -7.46
C GLU A 102 -21.13 8.90 -6.76
N ALA A 103 -20.73 7.83 -7.46
CA ALA A 103 -20.63 6.48 -6.90
C ALA A 103 -19.62 6.37 -5.75
N SER A 104 -18.43 6.97 -5.88
CA SER A 104 -17.38 6.92 -4.83
C SER A 104 -17.75 7.65 -3.54
N VAL A 105 -18.64 8.65 -3.63
CA VAL A 105 -19.10 9.46 -2.51
C VAL A 105 -20.16 8.71 -1.69
N MET A 106 -21.00 7.92 -2.37
CA MET A 106 -22.07 7.14 -1.75
C MET A 106 -21.58 5.81 -1.21
N ASN A 107 -20.68 5.14 -1.94
CA ASN A 107 -20.08 3.86 -1.56
C ASN A 107 -18.55 3.97 -1.60
N ALA A 108 -17.99 4.47 -0.50
CA ALA A 108 -16.55 4.55 -0.28
C ALA A 108 -15.96 3.14 -0.19
N ASP A 109 -15.50 2.62 -1.32
CA ASP A 109 -14.83 1.33 -1.40
C ASP A 109 -13.49 1.37 -0.63
N GLU A 110 -13.41 0.57 0.44
CA GLU A 110 -12.23 0.46 1.30
C GLU A 110 -10.96 0.15 0.48
N PHE A 111 -11.06 -0.72 -0.53
CA PHE A 111 -9.93 -1.06 -1.40
C PHE A 111 -9.42 0.15 -2.18
N GLU A 112 -10.34 0.96 -2.70
CA GLU A 112 -10.00 2.13 -3.50
C GLU A 112 -9.23 3.17 -2.67
N ILE A 113 -9.67 3.38 -1.43
CA ILE A 113 -9.09 4.36 -0.49
C ILE A 113 -7.74 3.89 0.04
N GLU A 114 -7.66 2.63 0.46
CA GLU A 114 -6.46 2.11 1.12
C GLU A 114 -5.40 1.61 0.14
N ILE A 115 -5.76 1.23 -1.09
CA ILE A 115 -4.79 0.70 -2.06
C ILE A 115 -4.62 1.65 -3.24
N VAL A 116 -5.66 1.80 -4.07
CA VAL A 116 -5.54 2.42 -5.40
C VAL A 116 -5.09 3.89 -5.30
N GLN A 117 -5.67 4.64 -4.37
CA GLN A 117 -5.33 6.05 -4.15
C GLN A 117 -3.97 6.29 -3.51
N LYS A 118 -3.37 5.25 -2.92
CA LYS A 118 -2.05 5.33 -2.27
C LYS A 118 -0.89 5.10 -3.23
N PHE A 119 -1.15 4.67 -4.46
CA PHE A 119 -0.09 4.58 -5.47
C PHE A 119 0.45 5.97 -5.81
N LYS A 120 1.78 6.03 -5.96
CA LYS A 120 2.46 7.21 -6.47
C LYS A 120 2.06 7.46 -7.92
N ASP A 121 2.12 8.71 -8.35
CA ASP A 121 1.82 9.13 -9.72
C ASP A 121 3.04 8.87 -10.64
N ASP A 122 3.57 7.65 -10.62
CA ASP A 122 4.64 7.16 -11.51
C ASP A 122 4.08 6.13 -12.51
N ILE A 123 4.86 5.75 -13.54
CA ILE A 123 4.37 4.89 -14.63
C ILE A 123 3.74 3.58 -14.10
N PRO A 124 4.42 2.77 -13.26
CA PRO A 124 3.81 1.55 -12.72
C PRO A 124 2.62 1.83 -11.78
N GLY A 125 2.67 2.93 -11.02
CA GLY A 125 1.59 3.34 -10.13
C GLY A 125 0.33 3.76 -10.88
N ASN A 126 0.48 4.42 -12.03
CA ASN A 126 -0.62 4.79 -12.91
C ASN A 126 -1.27 3.57 -13.56
N LEU A 127 -0.49 2.57 -13.96
CA LEU A 127 -1.04 1.27 -14.40
C LEU A 127 -1.86 0.61 -13.29
N CYS A 128 -1.35 0.60 -12.05
CA CYS A 128 -2.08 0.04 -10.91
C CYS A 128 -3.41 0.77 -10.59
N LYS A 129 -3.59 1.99 -11.10
CA LYS A 129 -4.82 2.79 -10.95
C LYS A 129 -5.80 2.64 -12.11
N LYS A 130 -5.36 2.16 -13.27
CA LYS A 130 -6.14 2.20 -14.52
C LYS A 130 -6.36 0.82 -15.13
N ASP A 131 -5.36 -0.06 -15.06
CA ASP A 131 -5.42 -1.37 -15.71
C ASP A 131 -6.45 -2.28 -15.00
N PRO A 132 -7.50 -2.75 -15.71
CA PRO A 132 -8.57 -3.52 -15.09
C PRO A 132 -8.10 -4.84 -14.48
N THR A 133 -7.10 -5.50 -15.07
CA THR A 133 -6.58 -6.78 -14.61
C THR A 133 -5.78 -6.60 -13.32
N ILE A 134 -4.92 -5.58 -13.24
CA ILE A 134 -4.17 -5.24 -12.03
C ILE A 134 -5.12 -4.86 -10.89
N ILE A 135 -6.15 -4.06 -11.17
CA ILE A 135 -7.16 -3.66 -10.18
C ILE A 135 -7.91 -4.88 -9.64
N LYS A 136 -8.36 -5.79 -10.52
CA LYS A 136 -9.05 -7.03 -10.13
C LYS A 136 -8.16 -7.95 -9.28
N LEU A 137 -6.89 -8.11 -9.67
CA LEU A 137 -5.89 -8.84 -8.88
C LEU A 137 -5.77 -8.23 -7.48
N GLY A 138 -5.54 -6.92 -7.39
CA GLY A 138 -5.43 -6.20 -6.13
C GLY A 138 -6.66 -6.37 -5.24
N ARG A 139 -7.86 -6.25 -5.82
CA ARG A 139 -9.14 -6.40 -5.11
C ARG A 139 -9.31 -7.80 -4.51
N LYS A 140 -8.98 -8.86 -5.26
CA LYS A 140 -9.05 -10.24 -4.75
C LYS A 140 -7.99 -10.50 -3.68
N LEU A 141 -6.78 -9.95 -3.81
CA LEU A 141 -5.75 -10.03 -2.77
C LEU A 141 -6.16 -9.28 -1.48
N TRP A 142 -6.81 -8.12 -1.61
CA TRP A 142 -7.36 -7.36 -0.49
C TRP A 142 -8.49 -8.10 0.23
N ALA A 143 -9.40 -8.72 -0.53
CA ALA A 143 -10.47 -9.53 0.04
C ALA A 143 -9.93 -10.77 0.77
N LYS A 144 -8.86 -11.39 0.26
CA LYS A 144 -8.21 -12.55 0.89
C LYS A 144 -7.39 -12.19 2.14
N SER A 145 -6.86 -10.98 2.24
CA SER A 145 -5.93 -10.61 3.31
C SER A 145 -6.66 -10.36 4.63
N ALA A 146 -6.53 -11.29 5.58
CA ALA A 146 -7.11 -11.14 6.93
C ALA A 146 -6.51 -9.95 7.70
N ARG A 147 -5.20 -9.70 7.54
CA ARG A 147 -4.46 -8.62 8.22
C ARG A 147 -4.44 -7.32 7.42
N LYS A 148 -5.15 -7.23 6.30
CA LYS A 148 -5.17 -6.06 5.39
C LYS A 148 -3.76 -5.55 5.08
N GLU A 149 -2.89 -6.44 4.64
CA GLU A 149 -1.44 -6.19 4.44
C GLU A 149 -1.17 -5.30 3.22
N ARG A 150 -1.53 -4.02 3.34
CA ARG A 150 -1.51 -3.02 2.27
C ARG A 150 -0.20 -3.02 1.48
N ARG A 151 0.93 -3.06 2.20
CA ARG A 151 2.27 -2.98 1.59
C ARG A 151 2.56 -4.18 0.67
N ILE A 152 2.14 -5.38 1.07
CA ILE A 152 2.34 -6.60 0.28
C ILE A 152 1.48 -6.54 -0.98
N ILE A 153 0.20 -6.19 -0.84
CA ILE A 153 -0.74 -6.12 -1.96
C ILE A 153 -0.31 -5.07 -2.99
N MET A 154 0.08 -3.87 -2.52
CA MET A 154 0.60 -2.83 -3.40
C MET A 154 1.89 -3.26 -4.11
N ASN A 155 2.77 -4.01 -3.44
CA ASN A 155 3.98 -4.53 -4.06
C ASN A 155 3.66 -5.59 -5.14
N ASP A 156 2.70 -6.48 -4.87
CA ASP A 156 2.23 -7.50 -5.81
C ASP A 156 1.61 -6.86 -7.07
N MET A 157 0.73 -5.86 -6.91
CA MET A 157 0.14 -5.11 -8.02
C MET A 157 1.23 -4.40 -8.84
N ARG A 158 2.20 -3.76 -8.19
CA ARG A 158 3.30 -3.07 -8.88
C ARG A 158 4.28 -4.03 -9.53
N LEU A 159 4.45 -5.23 -9.00
CA LEU A 159 5.24 -6.27 -9.64
C LEU A 159 4.58 -6.68 -10.96
N PHE A 160 3.27 -6.91 -10.95
CA PHE A 160 2.51 -7.20 -12.17
C PHE A 160 2.55 -6.02 -13.16
N GLY A 161 2.37 -4.79 -12.70
CA GLY A 161 2.48 -3.59 -13.55
C GLY A 161 3.87 -3.40 -14.16
N ARG A 162 4.95 -3.71 -13.43
CA ARG A 162 6.32 -3.69 -13.98
C ARG A 162 6.54 -4.78 -15.02
N LEU A 163 5.95 -5.96 -14.81
CA LEU A 163 6.00 -7.04 -15.80
C LEU A 163 5.30 -6.61 -17.09
N LEU A 164 4.13 -5.98 -16.99
CA LEU A 164 3.41 -5.45 -18.14
C LEU A 164 4.25 -4.44 -18.92
N LEU A 165 4.84 -3.46 -18.23
CA LEU A 165 5.70 -2.47 -18.90
C LEU A 165 6.89 -3.12 -19.62
N GLU A 166 7.46 -4.19 -19.06
CA GLU A 166 8.56 -4.87 -19.74
C GLU A 166 8.09 -5.68 -20.95
N VAL A 167 6.92 -6.31 -20.88
CA VAL A 167 6.31 -7.00 -22.03
C VAL A 167 6.00 -6.01 -23.15
N GLN A 168 5.43 -4.85 -22.84
CA GLN A 168 5.18 -3.78 -23.80
C GLN A 168 6.45 -3.36 -24.55
N LYS A 169 7.56 -3.18 -23.82
CA LYS A 169 8.86 -2.85 -24.43
C LYS A 169 9.39 -3.97 -25.34
N VAL A 170 9.30 -5.22 -24.89
CA VAL A 170 9.79 -6.39 -25.66
C VAL A 170 8.94 -6.64 -26.90
N ALA A 171 7.63 -6.39 -26.81
CA ALA A 171 6.69 -6.53 -27.92
C ALA A 171 6.67 -5.31 -28.86
N HIS A 172 7.28 -4.20 -28.46
CA HIS A 172 7.14 -2.89 -29.12
C HIS A 172 5.67 -2.45 -29.27
N ASP A 173 4.83 -2.77 -28.28
CA ASP A 173 3.42 -2.41 -28.25
C ASP A 173 3.01 -1.88 -26.87
N ASP A 174 2.84 -0.55 -26.79
CA ASP A 174 2.44 0.15 -25.57
C ASP A 174 0.95 -0.03 -25.25
N ASN A 175 0.14 -0.62 -26.15
CA ASN A 175 -1.29 -0.80 -25.95
C ASN A 175 -1.64 -2.10 -25.21
N LEU A 176 -0.67 -3.00 -25.01
CA LEU A 176 -0.91 -4.23 -24.26
C LEU A 176 -1.41 -3.90 -22.85
N THR A 177 -2.35 -4.70 -22.37
CA THR A 177 -2.97 -4.58 -21.06
C THR A 177 -2.58 -5.75 -20.17
N GLY A 178 -2.95 -5.68 -18.89
CA GLY A 178 -2.72 -6.78 -17.96
C GLY A 178 -3.43 -8.08 -18.36
N ALA A 179 -4.49 -8.03 -19.18
CA ALA A 179 -5.14 -9.22 -19.71
C ALA A 179 -4.27 -9.93 -20.77
N ASP A 180 -3.58 -9.16 -21.61
CA ASP A 180 -2.73 -9.67 -22.69
C ASP A 180 -1.49 -10.42 -22.17
N LEU A 181 -1.09 -10.18 -20.92
CA LEU A 181 -0.05 -10.95 -20.23
C LEU A 181 -0.47 -12.40 -19.96
N LEU A 182 -1.78 -12.67 -19.97
CA LEU A 182 -2.37 -13.98 -19.73
C LEU A 182 -2.85 -14.61 -21.04
N ASP A 183 -2.40 -14.08 -22.19
CA ASP A 183 -2.62 -14.65 -23.51
C ASP A 183 -1.38 -15.45 -23.94
N ARG A 184 -1.62 -16.63 -24.51
CA ARG A 184 -0.59 -17.51 -25.08
C ARG A 184 0.18 -16.85 -26.23
N VAL A 185 -0.44 -15.93 -26.99
CA VAL A 185 0.19 -15.23 -28.12
C VAL A 185 1.41 -14.44 -27.66
N ASN A 186 1.34 -13.88 -26.45
CA ASN A 186 2.40 -13.06 -25.87
C ASN A 186 3.38 -13.87 -24.99
N PHE A 187 3.30 -15.20 -24.98
CA PHE A 187 4.07 -16.04 -24.05
C PHE A 187 5.59 -15.94 -24.28
N GLU A 188 6.03 -15.79 -25.53
CA GLU A 188 7.44 -15.64 -25.87
C GLU A 188 7.98 -14.29 -25.35
N GLN A 189 7.24 -13.20 -25.59
CA GLN A 189 7.55 -11.86 -25.13
C GLN A 189 7.53 -11.80 -23.60
N LEU A 190 6.57 -12.48 -22.96
CA LEU A 190 6.51 -12.64 -21.51
C LEU A 190 7.75 -13.34 -20.97
N SER A 191 8.16 -14.44 -21.60
CA SER A 191 9.35 -15.20 -21.17
C SER A 191 10.62 -14.36 -21.26
N LYS A 192 10.79 -13.61 -22.36
CA LYS A 192 11.88 -12.63 -22.55
C LYS A 192 11.84 -11.51 -21.50
N ALA A 193 10.66 -10.93 -21.25
CA ALA A 193 10.47 -9.87 -20.24
C ALA A 193 10.81 -10.35 -18.81
N ILE A 194 10.44 -11.59 -18.45
CA ILE A 194 10.82 -12.19 -17.17
C ILE A 194 12.34 -12.26 -17.04
N ILE A 195 13.05 -12.67 -18.09
CA ILE A 195 14.51 -12.74 -18.09
C ILE A 195 15.11 -11.34 -17.91
N ASN A 196 14.66 -10.35 -18.69
CA ASN A 196 15.14 -8.98 -18.61
C ASN A 196 14.97 -8.37 -17.20
N LEU A 197 13.80 -8.56 -16.57
CA LEU A 197 13.55 -8.03 -15.22
C LEU A 197 14.37 -8.72 -14.13
N THR A 198 14.76 -9.98 -14.35
CA THR A 198 15.37 -10.82 -13.33
C THR A 198 16.87 -11.00 -13.50
N SER A 199 17.45 -10.56 -14.61
CA SER A 199 18.89 -10.39 -14.80
C SER A 199 19.32 -9.00 -14.32
N ASN A 200 20.55 -8.88 -13.81
CA ASN A 200 21.18 -7.58 -13.62
C ASN A 200 22.18 -7.31 -14.77
N GLU A 201 22.79 -6.13 -14.77
CA GLU A 201 23.79 -5.70 -15.77
C GLU A 201 24.99 -6.67 -15.88
N HIS A 202 25.28 -7.42 -14.81
CA HIS A 202 26.35 -8.42 -14.76
C HIS A 202 25.85 -9.86 -15.00
N GLY A 203 24.62 -10.07 -15.46
CA GLY A 203 24.04 -11.40 -15.72
C GLY A 203 23.65 -12.21 -14.48
N HIS A 204 23.78 -11.66 -13.28
CA HIS A 204 23.36 -12.31 -12.04
C HIS A 204 21.84 -12.34 -11.88
N LEU A 205 21.32 -13.55 -11.67
CA LEU A 205 19.90 -13.83 -11.48
C LEU A 205 19.36 -13.37 -10.12
N LYS A 206 18.35 -12.49 -10.16
CA LYS A 206 17.47 -12.12 -9.02
C LYS A 206 16.44 -13.23 -8.77
N ALA A 207 16.89 -14.36 -8.24
CA ALA A 207 16.10 -15.59 -8.07
C ALA A 207 14.76 -15.37 -7.33
N GLY A 208 14.76 -14.61 -6.23
CA GLY A 208 13.54 -14.32 -5.47
C GLY A 208 12.51 -13.52 -6.26
N LEU A 209 12.97 -12.57 -7.09
CA LEU A 209 12.09 -11.80 -7.97
C LEU A 209 11.48 -12.67 -9.07
N LYS A 210 12.29 -13.56 -9.68
CA LYS A 210 11.82 -14.47 -10.72
C LYS A 210 10.71 -15.39 -10.20
N LEU A 211 10.88 -15.97 -9.02
CA LEU A 211 9.82 -16.76 -8.38
C LEU A 211 8.59 -15.91 -8.05
N ALA A 212 8.77 -14.70 -7.53
CA ALA A 212 7.65 -13.80 -7.23
C ALA A 212 6.82 -13.48 -8.48
N ILE A 213 7.47 -13.33 -9.65
CA ILE A 213 6.78 -13.14 -10.93
C ILE A 213 5.98 -14.40 -11.31
N GLY A 214 6.56 -15.60 -11.22
CA GLY A 214 5.81 -16.82 -11.50
C GLY A 214 4.56 -16.97 -10.63
N TYR A 215 4.68 -16.70 -9.33
CA TYR A 215 3.53 -16.78 -8.42
C TYR A 215 2.51 -15.66 -8.63
N ILE A 216 2.92 -14.45 -9.05
CA ILE A 216 1.95 -13.40 -9.39
C ILE A 216 1.14 -13.78 -10.63
N LEU A 217 1.77 -14.40 -11.64
CA LEU A 217 1.08 -14.92 -12.82
C LEU A 217 0.04 -15.98 -12.44
N LYS A 218 0.41 -16.97 -11.62
CA LYS A 218 -0.56 -18.00 -11.13
C LYS A 218 -1.74 -17.37 -10.37
N LYS A 219 -1.49 -16.35 -9.54
CA LYS A 219 -2.56 -15.60 -8.86
C LYS A 219 -3.46 -14.87 -9.86
N SER A 220 -2.88 -14.19 -10.85
CA SER A 220 -3.62 -13.44 -11.87
C SER A 220 -4.47 -14.35 -12.75
N ILE A 221 -3.94 -15.51 -13.17
CA ILE A 221 -4.70 -16.56 -13.89
C ILE A 221 -5.96 -16.92 -13.09
N LYS A 222 -5.80 -17.28 -11.81
CA LYS A 222 -6.94 -17.68 -10.97
C LYS A 222 -7.98 -16.57 -10.83
N VAL A 223 -7.53 -15.32 -10.67
CA VAL A 223 -8.42 -14.16 -10.53
C VAL A 223 -9.18 -13.89 -11.82
N MET A 224 -8.48 -13.84 -12.95
CA MET A 224 -9.07 -13.51 -14.25
C MET A 224 -9.98 -14.63 -14.76
N ASN A 225 -9.58 -15.89 -14.60
CA ASN A 225 -10.44 -17.01 -14.96
C ASN A 225 -11.77 -16.98 -14.17
N GLY A 226 -11.68 -16.80 -12.84
CA GLY A 226 -12.88 -16.65 -12.02
C GLY A 226 -13.75 -15.46 -12.42
N HIS A 227 -13.14 -14.36 -12.83
CA HIS A 227 -13.86 -13.19 -13.33
C HIS A 227 -14.58 -13.46 -14.67
N TYR A 228 -13.91 -14.08 -15.64
CA TYR A 228 -14.52 -14.40 -16.92
C TYR A 228 -15.68 -15.39 -16.80
N ILE A 229 -15.56 -16.40 -15.93
CA ILE A 229 -16.67 -17.31 -15.60
C ILE A 229 -17.84 -16.53 -14.99
N GLN A 230 -17.57 -15.63 -14.04
CA GLN A 230 -18.62 -14.80 -13.42
C GLN A 230 -19.34 -13.88 -14.42
N GLU A 231 -18.66 -13.41 -15.46
CA GLU A 231 -19.23 -12.57 -16.52
C GLU A 231 -19.75 -13.34 -17.74
N ASN A 232 -19.83 -14.68 -17.68
CA ASN A 232 -20.21 -15.56 -18.81
C ASN A 232 -19.33 -15.38 -20.07
N LYS A 233 -18.07 -14.99 -19.89
CA LYS A 233 -17.06 -14.83 -20.94
C LYS A 233 -16.26 -16.11 -21.14
N MET A 234 -16.91 -17.12 -21.70
CA MET A 234 -16.35 -18.48 -21.76
C MET A 234 -15.12 -18.60 -22.67
N LYS A 235 -15.07 -17.82 -23.78
CA LYS A 235 -13.92 -17.83 -24.70
C LYS A 235 -12.67 -17.31 -24.02
N GLU A 236 -12.78 -16.20 -23.31
CA GLU A 236 -11.68 -15.57 -22.57
C GLU A 236 -11.22 -16.43 -21.39
N SER A 237 -12.16 -17.10 -20.71
CA SER A 237 -11.85 -18.10 -19.68
C SER A 237 -11.04 -19.28 -20.26
N GLU A 238 -11.43 -19.79 -21.43
CA GLU A 238 -10.72 -20.88 -22.10
C GLU A 238 -9.31 -20.45 -22.50
N GLU A 239 -9.12 -19.25 -23.05
CA GLU A 239 -7.79 -18.75 -23.41
C GLU A 239 -6.88 -18.59 -22.19
N VAL A 240 -7.38 -18.07 -21.07
CA VAL A 240 -6.62 -18.02 -19.81
C VAL A 240 -6.28 -19.43 -19.29
N HIS A 241 -7.17 -20.41 -19.48
CA HIS A 241 -6.90 -21.80 -19.10
C HIS A 241 -5.80 -22.42 -19.96
N ARG A 242 -5.82 -22.20 -21.27
CA ARG A 242 -4.78 -22.64 -22.19
C ARG A 242 -3.44 -21.99 -21.88
N PHE A 243 -3.42 -20.68 -21.57
CA PHE A 243 -2.23 -19.99 -21.08
C PHE A 243 -1.71 -20.61 -19.77
N SER A 244 -2.61 -20.91 -18.83
CA SER A 244 -2.23 -21.58 -17.57
C SER A 244 -1.54 -22.93 -17.83
N ALA A 245 -2.10 -23.74 -18.74
CA ALA A 245 -1.50 -25.02 -19.11
C ALA A 245 -0.10 -24.83 -19.73
N LEU A 246 0.04 -23.87 -20.65
CA LEU A 246 1.33 -23.53 -21.26
C LEU A 246 2.37 -23.08 -20.21
N LEU A 247 1.96 -22.26 -19.24
CA LEU A 247 2.83 -21.81 -18.15
C LEU A 247 3.29 -22.98 -17.26
N GLU A 248 2.41 -23.93 -16.95
CA GLU A 248 2.78 -25.12 -16.16
C GLU A 248 3.76 -26.03 -16.91
N LEU A 249 3.53 -26.27 -18.21
CA LEU A 249 4.43 -27.05 -19.05
C LEU A 249 5.84 -26.42 -19.13
N ASN A 250 5.92 -25.10 -19.13
CA ASN A 250 7.17 -24.34 -19.19
C ASN A 250 7.75 -23.98 -17.82
N TRP A 251 7.09 -24.39 -16.72
CA TRP A 251 7.41 -23.87 -15.39
C TRP A 251 8.84 -24.19 -14.97
N GLU A 252 9.28 -25.43 -15.11
CA GLU A 252 10.63 -25.84 -14.72
C GLU A 252 11.69 -25.16 -15.60
N PHE A 253 11.46 -25.05 -16.91
CA PHE A 253 12.38 -24.37 -17.83
C PHE A 253 12.60 -22.90 -17.45
N ILE A 254 11.56 -22.21 -16.98
CA ILE A 254 11.65 -20.79 -16.62
C ILE A 254 12.15 -20.62 -15.18
N PHE A 255 11.65 -21.41 -14.22
CA PHE A 255 11.77 -21.11 -12.78
C PHE A 255 12.69 -22.05 -11.99
N PHE A 256 13.15 -23.19 -12.55
CA PHE A 256 13.95 -24.19 -11.82
C PHE A 256 15.20 -23.59 -11.16
N ASN A 257 16.04 -22.89 -11.92
CA ASN A 257 17.28 -22.28 -11.41
C ASN A 257 17.01 -21.25 -10.30
N ALA A 258 15.90 -20.52 -10.41
CA ALA A 258 15.50 -19.56 -9.38
C ALA A 258 15.05 -20.27 -8.09
N ARG A 259 14.30 -21.37 -8.22
CA ARG A 259 13.88 -22.21 -7.09
C ARG A 259 15.10 -22.76 -6.35
N LEU A 260 16.03 -23.37 -7.08
CA LEU A 260 17.25 -23.96 -6.51
C LEU A 260 18.08 -22.93 -5.76
N LYS A 261 18.37 -21.76 -6.35
CA LYS A 261 19.12 -20.69 -5.68
C LYS A 261 18.43 -20.19 -4.40
N CYS A 262 17.11 -20.06 -4.40
CA CYS A 262 16.35 -19.67 -3.22
C CYS A 262 16.35 -20.75 -2.13
N GLU A 263 16.36 -22.03 -2.50
CA GLU A 263 16.47 -23.15 -1.56
C GLU A 263 17.87 -23.26 -0.96
N GLN A 264 18.92 -23.19 -1.78
CA GLN A 264 20.31 -23.16 -1.33
C GLN A 264 20.55 -22.00 -0.35
N ARG A 265 20.04 -20.79 -0.67
CA ARG A 265 20.14 -19.65 0.26
C ARG A 265 19.43 -19.92 1.58
N ARG A 266 18.24 -20.54 1.56
CA ARG A 266 17.51 -20.92 2.77
C ARG A 266 18.24 -21.98 3.58
N GLN A 267 18.88 -22.94 2.92
CA GLN A 267 19.70 -23.96 3.58
C GLN A 267 20.96 -23.35 4.18
N ASN A 268 21.66 -22.48 3.47
CA ASN A 268 22.87 -21.81 3.98
C ASN A 268 22.56 -20.93 5.19
N LEU A 269 21.43 -20.21 5.19
CA LEU A 269 20.95 -19.46 6.36
C LEU A 269 20.61 -20.36 7.57
N ARG A 270 20.45 -21.67 7.37
CA ARG A 270 20.17 -22.66 8.41
C ARG A 270 21.40 -23.48 8.78
N LYS A 271 22.50 -23.40 8.03
CA LYS A 271 23.73 -24.11 8.35
C LYS A 271 24.52 -23.30 9.39
N PRO A 272 24.91 -23.91 10.51
CA PRO A 272 25.73 -23.28 11.56
C PRO A 272 27.22 -23.17 11.14
N ALA A 273 27.52 -22.92 9.86
CA ALA A 273 28.90 -22.99 9.35
C ALA A 273 29.79 -21.90 9.96
N ASP A 274 29.21 -20.76 10.37
CA ASP A 274 29.88 -19.67 11.09
C ASP A 274 29.16 -19.39 12.42
N MET A 275 28.97 -20.42 13.26
CA MET A 275 28.64 -20.09 14.65
C MET A 275 29.84 -19.35 15.26
N PRO A 276 29.61 -18.19 15.90
CA PRO A 276 30.69 -17.53 16.64
C PRO A 276 31.28 -18.49 17.66
N VAL A 277 32.60 -18.44 17.83
CA VAL A 277 33.29 -19.27 18.83
C VAL A 277 32.76 -18.89 20.21
N GLU A 278 32.75 -19.83 21.15
CA GLU A 278 32.23 -19.59 22.50
C GLU A 278 32.88 -18.36 23.15
N ASP A 279 34.18 -18.16 22.93
CA ASP A 279 34.93 -16.99 23.37
C ASP A 279 34.36 -15.67 22.80
N ASP A 280 34.02 -15.64 21.51
CA ASP A 280 33.41 -14.47 20.86
C ASP A 280 32.03 -14.16 21.47
N ILE A 281 31.27 -15.21 21.80
CA ILE A 281 29.95 -15.08 22.45
C ILE A 281 30.12 -14.50 23.86
N LEU A 282 31.13 -14.95 24.61
CA LEU A 282 31.43 -14.44 25.95
C LEU A 282 31.87 -12.97 25.90
N VAL A 283 32.77 -12.61 24.99
CA VAL A 283 33.21 -11.21 24.78
C VAL A 283 32.00 -10.33 24.45
N PHE A 284 31.16 -10.77 23.51
CA PHE A 284 29.96 -10.03 23.12
C PHE A 284 28.96 -9.91 24.28
N ARG A 285 28.72 -10.99 25.02
CA ARG A 285 27.80 -10.99 26.18
C ARG A 285 28.26 -10.04 27.26
N ASN A 286 29.55 -10.03 27.59
CA ASN A 286 30.13 -9.15 28.60
C ASN A 286 30.00 -7.69 28.16
N PHE A 287 30.37 -7.39 26.91
CA PHE A 287 30.20 -6.04 26.34
C PHE A 287 28.74 -5.56 26.41
N VAL A 288 27.79 -6.38 25.96
CA VAL A 288 26.36 -6.05 25.96
C VAL A 288 25.79 -5.90 27.37
N THR A 289 26.40 -6.51 28.39
CA THR A 289 25.93 -6.48 29.78
C THR A 289 26.54 -5.33 30.58
N ASP A 290 27.81 -5.01 30.33
CA ASP A 290 28.58 -4.09 31.16
C ASP A 290 28.63 -2.68 30.59
N GLU A 291 28.64 -2.53 29.27
CA GLU A 291 28.70 -1.22 28.62
C GLU A 291 27.50 -0.32 28.98
N PRO A 292 26.24 -0.82 28.99
CA PRO A 292 25.11 -0.02 29.48
C PRO A 292 25.28 0.48 30.91
N LYS A 293 25.88 -0.34 31.80
CA LYS A 293 26.10 0.05 33.20
C LYS A 293 27.12 1.18 33.29
N LYS A 294 28.20 1.11 32.51
CA LYS A 294 29.22 2.17 32.44
C LYS A 294 28.63 3.48 31.93
N MET A 295 27.84 3.42 30.85
CA MET A 295 27.19 4.60 30.27
C MET A 295 26.25 5.29 31.27
N ILE A 296 25.57 4.53 32.13
CA ILE A 296 24.61 5.06 33.12
C ILE A 296 25.32 5.45 34.45
N SER A 297 26.57 5.02 34.66
CA SER A 297 27.25 5.19 35.95
C SER A 297 27.71 6.62 36.23
N ASP A 298 27.93 7.45 35.19
CA ASP A 298 28.29 8.85 35.34
C ASP A 298 27.03 9.74 35.34
N PRO A 299 26.62 10.32 36.49
CA PRO A 299 25.44 11.18 36.56
C PRO A 299 25.63 12.53 35.86
N TYR A 300 26.85 12.89 35.47
CA TYR A 300 27.19 14.17 34.87
C TYR A 300 27.50 14.06 33.37
N HIS A 301 27.51 12.84 32.80
CA HIS A 301 27.71 12.63 31.38
C HIS A 301 26.51 13.15 30.58
N LYS A 302 26.78 14.04 29.61
CA LYS A 302 25.74 14.55 28.72
C LYS A 302 25.55 13.58 27.57
N HIS A 303 24.51 12.75 27.67
CA HIS A 303 24.13 11.84 26.60
C HIS A 303 23.76 12.59 25.32
N ASP A 304 24.38 12.19 24.21
CA ASP A 304 24.03 12.67 22.89
C ASP A 304 23.18 11.65 22.10
N MET A 305 22.92 11.95 20.83
CA MET A 305 22.16 11.05 19.96
C MET A 305 22.89 9.72 19.70
N HIS A 306 24.23 9.73 19.72
CA HIS A 306 25.04 8.53 19.53
C HIS A 306 24.93 7.61 20.74
N ASP A 307 25.05 8.16 21.94
CA ASP A 307 24.89 7.44 23.21
C ASP A 307 23.50 6.78 23.30
N PHE A 308 22.46 7.49 22.91
CA PHE A 308 21.10 6.93 22.86
C PHE A 308 21.01 5.75 21.88
N VAL A 309 21.54 5.88 20.65
CA VAL A 309 21.50 4.83 19.65
C VAL A 309 22.31 3.61 20.10
N LEU A 310 23.47 3.83 20.68
CA LEU A 310 24.34 2.77 21.21
C LEU A 310 23.63 2.03 22.36
N LEU A 311 23.13 2.74 23.36
CA LEU A 311 22.41 2.16 24.49
C LEU A 311 21.18 1.35 24.02
N ARG A 312 20.39 1.90 23.10
CA ARG A 312 19.25 1.20 22.50
C ARG A 312 19.69 -0.10 21.81
N ASN A 313 20.75 -0.06 21.02
CA ASN A 313 21.25 -1.24 20.32
C ASN A 313 21.77 -2.30 21.30
N LEU A 314 22.46 -1.89 22.37
CA LEU A 314 22.93 -2.79 23.43
C LEU A 314 21.76 -3.46 24.15
N LEU A 315 20.71 -2.71 24.50
CA LEU A 315 19.51 -3.27 25.14
C LEU A 315 18.78 -4.27 24.22
N VAL A 316 18.63 -3.94 22.94
CA VAL A 316 18.03 -4.85 21.95
C VAL A 316 18.88 -6.11 21.80
N ALA A 317 20.20 -5.98 21.71
CA ALA A 317 21.12 -7.12 21.65
C ALA A 317 21.00 -8.00 22.90
N LYS A 318 20.95 -7.41 24.10
CA LYS A 318 20.79 -8.11 25.37
C LYS A 318 19.49 -8.92 25.41
N LEU A 319 18.37 -8.29 25.03
CA LEU A 319 17.06 -8.96 24.97
C LEU A 319 17.00 -10.07 23.93
N THR A 320 17.70 -9.88 22.80
CA THR A 320 17.81 -10.87 21.72
C THR A 320 18.56 -12.10 22.21
N LEU A 321 19.73 -11.90 22.85
CA LEU A 321 20.54 -12.96 23.45
C LEU A 321 19.78 -13.72 24.54
N PHE A 322 19.13 -12.99 25.47
CA PHE A 322 18.43 -13.59 26.59
C PHE A 322 17.26 -14.48 26.16
N ASN A 323 16.49 -14.04 25.16
CA ASN A 323 15.29 -14.76 24.72
C ASN A 323 15.54 -15.76 23.57
N ALA A 324 16.77 -15.84 23.05
CA ALA A 324 17.12 -16.57 21.83
C ALA A 324 16.15 -16.28 20.65
N ARG A 325 15.66 -15.03 20.56
CA ARG A 325 14.67 -14.60 19.56
C ARG A 325 15.34 -13.90 18.38
N ARG A 326 14.59 -13.71 17.28
CA ARG A 326 15.08 -12.92 16.14
C ARG A 326 15.18 -11.45 16.56
N GLY A 327 16.32 -10.81 16.34
CA GLY A 327 16.59 -9.44 16.82
C GLY A 327 15.58 -8.36 16.40
N GLY A 328 14.81 -8.59 15.33
CA GLY A 328 13.73 -7.69 14.93
C GLY A 328 12.53 -7.66 15.87
N GLU A 329 12.33 -8.68 16.72
CA GLU A 329 11.25 -8.73 17.71
C GLU A 329 11.49 -7.77 18.89
N PRO A 330 12.60 -7.89 19.66
CA PRO A 330 12.86 -6.96 20.77
C PRO A 330 13.04 -5.51 20.30
N ALA A 331 13.51 -5.27 19.07
CA ALA A 331 13.61 -3.92 18.51
C ALA A 331 12.26 -3.21 18.27
N ARG A 332 11.14 -3.95 18.26
CA ARG A 332 9.79 -3.42 18.04
C ARG A 332 8.94 -3.39 19.31
N LEU A 333 9.49 -3.81 20.44
CA LEU A 333 8.77 -3.87 21.71
C LEU A 333 8.40 -2.44 22.14
N LEU A 334 7.11 -2.22 22.39
CA LEU A 334 6.59 -0.96 22.87
C LEU A 334 6.58 -0.92 24.40
N HIS A 335 6.72 0.27 24.97
CA HIS A 335 6.63 0.47 26.43
C HIS A 335 5.34 -0.09 27.02
N THR A 336 4.22 0.08 26.29
CA THR A 336 2.91 -0.45 26.70
C THR A 336 2.89 -1.98 26.79
N GLU A 337 3.61 -2.68 25.92
CA GLU A 337 3.70 -4.14 25.94
C GLU A 337 4.51 -4.61 27.17
N CYS A 338 5.53 -3.84 27.58
CA CYS A 338 6.28 -4.11 28.82
C CYS A 338 5.41 -3.90 30.07
N GLU A 339 4.67 -2.79 30.14
CA GLU A 339 3.77 -2.49 31.27
C GLU A 339 2.65 -3.54 31.40
N GLU A 340 2.12 -4.04 30.29
CA GLU A 340 1.12 -5.11 30.29
C GLU A 340 1.69 -6.43 30.84
N ALA A 341 2.95 -6.75 30.54
CA ALA A 341 3.61 -7.95 31.05
C ALA A 341 3.82 -7.86 32.57
N GLN A 342 4.25 -6.70 33.09
CA GLN A 342 4.45 -6.47 34.52
C GLN A 342 3.16 -6.56 35.35
N LYS A 343 1.99 -6.38 34.73
CA LYS A 343 0.68 -6.53 35.39
C LYS A 343 0.18 -7.98 35.46
N ARG A 344 0.86 -8.92 34.79
CA ARG A 344 0.50 -10.34 34.74
C ARG A 344 1.31 -11.21 35.71
N GLU A 345 2.36 -10.65 36.30
CA GLU A 345 3.04 -11.16 37.49
C GLU A 345 2.37 -10.58 38.74
#